data_AF-A0A4Y2KX08-F1
#
_entry.id   AF-A0A4Y2KX08-F1
#
_cell.length_a   1.000
_cell.length_b   1.000
_cell.length_c   1.000
_cell.angle_alpha   90.00
_cell.angle_beta   90.00
_cell.angle_gamma   90.00
#
_symmetry.space_group_name_H-M   'P 1'
#
loop_
_entity.id
_entity.type
_entity.pdbx_description
1 polymer ?
#
loop_
_entity_poly.entity_id
_entity_poly.type
_entity_poly.pdbx_seq_one_letter_code
_entity_poly.pdbx_strand_id
1 'polypeptide(L)'
;MENLKSKRKVLRTAVSKLFTRIENEIKNTNVNKCSLEESLKLLTVKAEELSKLDLQIEELLDSDSFEAEFEASQDYAEKINVWQFRAERKLNELTGSSESINDNKHVVRLPKLTIPKFNGDSLYWNSFWNSFRVAIHNNTSLSKVEKFNYLRSYLSANALSAIEGFSISDENYDSVVEILNNRFGRRDIIIHAHMNKLLNLAPVHRSDDIVKLRHLYDTLEIQ
;
A
#
# COMPACT_ATOMS: atom_id res chain seq x y z
N MET A 1 26.86 23.19 35.79
CA MET A 1 25.78 22.32 36.32
C MET A 1 24.46 23.05 36.54
N GLU A 2 24.41 24.19 37.28
CA GLU A 2 23.13 24.90 37.58
C GLU A 2 22.30 25.29 36.34
N ASN A 3 22.96 25.78 35.28
CA ASN A 3 22.25 26.20 34.07
C ASN A 3 21.59 25.01 33.33
N LEU A 4 22.22 23.82 33.35
CA LEU A 4 21.65 22.60 32.79
C LEU A 4 20.46 22.10 33.62
N LYS A 5 20.57 22.11 34.95
CA LYS A 5 19.46 21.76 35.85
C LYS A 5 18.28 22.74 35.69
N SER A 6 18.56 24.03 35.49
CA SER A 6 17.53 25.05 35.18
C SER A 6 16.85 24.78 33.84
N LYS A 7 17.62 24.52 32.78
CA LYS A 7 17.08 24.19 31.45
C LYS A 7 16.24 22.91 31.47
N ARG A 8 16.70 21.88 32.18
CA ARG A 8 15.93 20.64 32.43
C ARG A 8 14.61 20.91 33.14
N LYS A 9 14.60 21.75 34.18
CA LYS A 9 13.38 22.14 34.89
C LYS A 9 12.38 22.85 33.97
N VAL A 10 12.85 23.75 33.11
CA VAL A 10 12.00 24.41 32.12
C VAL A 10 11.43 23.41 31.12
N LEU A 11 12.25 22.47 30.64
CA LEU A 11 11.83 21.44 29.69
C LEU A 11 10.82 20.45 30.31
N ARG A 12 11.05 19.97 31.53
CA ARG A 12 10.08 19.18 32.30
C ARG A 12 8.77 19.95 32.50
N THR A 13 8.83 21.25 32.76
CA THR A 13 7.61 22.08 32.85
C THR A 13 6.84 22.10 31.53
N ALA A 14 7.54 22.21 30.39
CA ALA A 14 6.92 22.17 29.07
C ALA A 14 6.33 20.80 28.74
N VAL A 15 7.02 19.71 29.08
CA VAL A 15 6.54 18.32 28.92
C VAL A 15 5.30 18.07 29.78
N SER A 16 5.28 18.51 31.04
CA SER A 16 4.09 18.40 31.89
C SER A 16 2.88 19.14 31.33
N LYS A 17 3.08 20.29 30.66
CA LYS A 17 1.99 20.98 29.94
C LYS A 17 1.47 20.15 28.77
N LEU A 18 2.33 19.45 28.03
CA LEU A 18 1.91 18.53 26.97
C LEU A 18 1.10 17.37 27.51
N PHE A 19 1.46 16.83 28.68
CA PHE A 19 0.65 15.81 29.34
C PHE A 19 -0.77 16.30 29.60
N THR A 20 -0.94 17.51 30.14
CA THR A 20 -2.27 18.08 30.38
C THR A 20 -3.05 18.34 29.08
N ARG A 21 -2.36 18.74 28.00
CA ARG A 21 -2.99 18.91 26.68
C ARG A 21 -3.48 17.58 26.12
N ILE A 22 -2.63 16.56 26.13
CA ILE A 22 -2.95 15.19 25.71
C ILE A 22 -4.10 14.63 26.56
N GLU A 23 -4.07 14.84 27.88
CA GLU A 23 -5.14 14.41 28.78
C GLU A 23 -6.50 15.01 28.41
N ASN A 24 -6.52 16.31 28.14
CA ASN A 24 -7.73 17.02 27.74
C ASN A 24 -8.21 16.56 26.35
N GLU A 25 -7.29 16.32 25.42
CA GLU A 25 -7.61 15.80 24.08
C GLU A 25 -8.19 14.39 24.15
N ILE A 26 -7.66 13.51 25.01
CA ILE A 26 -8.17 12.14 25.21
C ILE A 26 -9.55 12.14 25.88
N LYS A 27 -9.81 13.06 26.83
CA LYS A 27 -11.09 13.17 27.57
C LYS A 27 -12.22 13.80 26.75
N ASN A 28 -11.89 14.55 25.69
CA ASN A 28 -12.90 15.20 24.87
C ASN A 28 -13.73 14.18 24.07
N THR A 29 -15.05 14.35 24.01
CA THR A 29 -15.98 13.47 23.28
C THR A 29 -15.75 13.51 21.77
N ASN A 30 -15.24 14.63 21.24
CA ASN A 30 -14.81 14.77 19.86
C ASN A 30 -13.30 14.97 19.81
N VAL A 31 -12.55 13.87 19.84
CA VAL A 31 -11.08 13.92 19.85
C VAL A 31 -10.56 14.46 18.53
N ASN A 32 -9.87 15.60 18.57
CA ASN A 32 -9.19 16.15 17.40
C ASN A 32 -7.89 15.38 17.14
N LYS A 33 -7.98 14.40 16.22
CA LYS A 33 -6.86 13.53 15.81
C LYS A 33 -5.59 14.32 15.45
N CYS A 34 -5.73 15.40 14.68
CA CYS A 34 -4.61 16.20 14.21
C CYS A 34 -3.90 16.93 15.37
N SER A 35 -4.66 17.47 16.33
CA SER A 35 -4.09 18.12 17.52
C SER A 35 -3.38 17.12 18.43
N LEU A 36 -3.91 15.89 18.55
CA LEU A 36 -3.27 14.82 19.33
C LEU A 36 -1.96 14.34 18.70
N GLU A 37 -1.93 14.19 17.36
CA GLU A 37 -0.70 13.87 16.61
C GLU A 37 0.37 14.97 16.77
N GLU A 38 -0.03 16.24 16.70
CA GLU A 38 0.87 17.37 16.93
C GLU A 38 1.45 17.34 18.35
N SER A 39 0.60 17.15 19.36
CA SER A 39 1.01 17.05 20.77
C SER A 39 1.98 15.89 21.00
N LEU A 40 1.75 14.73 20.37
CA LEU A 40 2.59 13.54 20.46
C LEU A 40 3.95 13.73 19.79
N LYS A 41 3.97 14.33 18.59
CA LYS A 41 5.22 14.66 17.90
C LYS A 41 6.05 15.65 18.72
N LEU A 42 5.40 16.68 19.26
CA LEU A 42 6.08 17.67 20.11
C LEU A 42 6.58 17.05 21.43
N LEU A 43 5.84 16.11 22.01
CA LEU A 43 6.28 15.36 23.20
C LEU A 43 7.54 14.53 22.89
N THR A 44 7.59 13.88 21.73
CA THR A 44 8.74 13.07 21.29
C THR A 44 10.00 13.92 21.13
N VAL A 45 9.90 15.04 20.42
CA VAL A 45 11.03 15.98 20.27
C VAL A 45 11.53 16.48 21.64
N LYS A 46 10.62 16.81 22.56
CA LYS A 46 11.01 17.27 23.89
C LYS A 46 11.60 16.16 24.77
N ALA A 47 11.19 14.91 24.57
CA ALA A 47 11.76 13.76 25.26
C ALA A 47 13.22 13.52 24.85
N GLU A 48 13.53 13.65 23.56
CA GLU A 48 14.89 13.56 23.02
C GLU A 48 15.78 14.69 23.56
N GLU A 49 15.27 15.93 23.58
CA GLU A 49 15.97 17.07 24.19
C GLU A 49 16.24 16.87 25.69
N LEU A 50 15.30 16.25 26.40
CA LEU A 50 15.41 15.97 27.83
C LEU A 50 16.43 14.87 28.12
N SER A 51 16.40 13.78 27.36
CA SER A 51 17.37 12.69 27.43
C SER A 51 18.80 13.20 27.21
N LYS A 52 18.99 14.09 26.22
CA LYS A 52 20.30 14.72 25.99
C LYS A 52 20.76 15.59 27.16
N LEU A 53 19.85 16.31 27.81
CA LEU A 53 20.18 17.11 29.00
C LEU A 53 20.46 16.25 30.22
N ASP A 54 19.73 15.16 30.42
CA ASP A 54 19.95 14.23 31.52
C ASP A 54 21.33 13.56 31.41
N LEU A 55 21.74 13.13 30.20
CA LEU A 55 23.11 12.62 29.94
C LEU A 55 24.20 13.64 30.27
N GLN A 56 24.01 14.92 29.88
CA GLN A 56 24.96 15.99 30.20
C GLN A 56 25.02 16.33 31.69
N ILE A 57 23.93 16.08 32.43
CA ILE A 57 23.90 16.28 33.88
C ILE A 57 24.57 15.10 34.58
N GLU A 58 24.30 13.88 34.13
CA GLU A 58 24.96 12.63 34.53
C GLU A 58 26.48 12.71 34.45
N GLU A 59 27.04 13.15 33.31
CA GLU A 59 28.49 13.31 33.14
C GLU A 59 29.15 14.28 34.13
N LEU A 60 28.38 15.21 34.71
CA LEU A 60 28.88 16.26 35.59
C LEU A 60 28.61 15.98 37.07
N LEU A 61 27.83 14.95 37.40
CA LEU A 61 27.47 14.61 38.77
C LEU A 61 28.62 13.89 39.49
N ASP A 62 28.70 14.15 40.79
CA ASP A 62 29.53 13.39 41.72
C ASP A 62 28.87 12.07 42.12
N SER A 63 29.68 11.08 42.50
CA SER A 63 29.21 9.73 42.83
C SER A 63 28.13 9.69 43.91
N ASP A 64 28.18 10.64 44.86
CA ASP A 64 27.26 10.69 46.00
C ASP A 64 25.87 11.25 45.64
N SER A 65 25.78 12.04 44.56
CA SER A 65 24.52 12.63 44.08
C SER A 65 23.98 11.97 42.82
N PHE A 66 24.76 11.05 42.23
CA PHE A 66 24.43 10.39 40.96
C PHE A 66 23.16 9.54 41.07
N GLU A 67 23.09 8.67 42.07
CA GLU A 67 22.02 7.67 42.18
C GLU A 67 20.63 8.31 42.30
N ALA A 68 20.47 9.30 43.19
CA ALA A 68 19.20 10.02 43.37
C ALA A 68 18.77 10.84 42.14
N GLU A 69 19.74 11.41 41.40
CA GLU A 69 19.47 12.25 40.23
C GLU A 69 19.20 11.40 38.98
N PHE A 70 19.81 10.22 38.88
CA PHE A 70 19.53 9.21 37.89
C PHE A 70 18.12 8.63 38.07
N GLU A 71 17.77 8.20 39.29
CA GLU A 71 16.43 7.68 39.63
C GLU A 71 15.34 8.73 39.31
N ALA A 72 15.52 9.98 39.72
CA ALA A 72 14.58 11.06 39.42
C ALA A 72 14.44 11.36 37.91
N SER A 73 15.44 11.04 37.10
CA SER A 73 15.41 11.21 35.64
C SER A 73 14.75 10.02 34.96
N GLN A 74 15.02 8.81 35.43
CA GLN A 74 14.34 7.59 35.00
C GLN A 74 12.82 7.65 35.27
N ASP A 75 12.42 8.02 36.49
CA ASP A 75 11.02 8.23 36.86
C ASP A 75 10.28 9.20 35.93
N TYR A 76 10.99 10.24 35.48
CA TYR A 76 10.42 11.23 34.59
C TYR A 76 10.31 10.71 33.14
N ALA A 77 11.28 9.93 32.68
CA ALA A 77 11.24 9.24 31.39
C ALA A 77 10.09 8.24 31.33
N GLU A 78 9.84 7.48 32.40
CA GLU A 78 8.70 6.57 32.50
C GLU A 78 7.36 7.31 32.37
N LYS A 79 7.23 8.48 33.01
CA LYS A 79 6.04 9.34 32.84
C LYS A 79 5.84 9.75 31.39
N ILE A 80 6.91 10.10 30.67
CA ILE A 80 6.83 10.45 29.24
C ILE A 80 6.32 9.27 28.42
N ASN A 81 6.92 8.09 28.61
CA ASN A 81 6.54 6.87 27.88
C ASN A 81 5.06 6.54 28.11
N VAL A 82 4.59 6.59 29.35
CA VAL A 82 3.17 6.36 29.69
C VAL A 82 2.25 7.30 28.90
N TRP A 83 2.60 8.58 28.78
CA TRP A 83 1.80 9.55 28.04
C TRP A 83 1.89 9.38 26.52
N GLN A 84 3.05 8.98 25.98
CA GLN A 84 3.18 8.59 24.57
C GLN A 84 2.27 7.39 24.26
N PHE A 85 2.36 6.30 25.04
CA PHE A 85 1.52 5.12 24.85
C PHE A 85 0.02 5.44 24.97
N ARG A 86 -0.38 6.31 25.91
CA ARG A 86 -1.78 6.75 26.03
C ARG A 86 -2.26 7.49 24.79
N ALA A 87 -1.45 8.41 24.27
CA ALA A 87 -1.78 9.18 23.07
C ALA A 87 -1.79 8.29 21.82
N GLU A 88 -0.81 7.41 21.65
CA GLU A 88 -0.74 6.44 20.54
C GLU A 88 -1.91 5.46 20.57
N ARG A 89 -2.26 4.92 21.75
CA ARG A 89 -3.43 4.05 21.90
C ARG A 89 -4.70 4.78 21.51
N LYS A 90 -4.87 6.03 21.95
CA LYS A 90 -6.06 6.82 21.58
C LYS A 90 -6.09 7.12 20.09
N LEU A 91 -4.94 7.42 19.50
CA LEU A 91 -4.82 7.61 18.05
C LEU A 91 -5.19 6.34 17.29
N ASN A 92 -4.73 5.19 17.79
CA ASN A 92 -5.04 3.87 17.27
C ASN A 92 -6.52 3.49 17.45
N GLU A 93 -7.18 3.90 18.54
CA GLU A 93 -8.64 3.74 18.72
C GLU A 93 -9.41 4.57 17.67
N LEU A 94 -8.97 5.80 17.40
CA LEU A 94 -9.56 6.68 16.39
C LEU A 94 -9.31 6.19 14.96
N THR A 95 -8.19 5.51 14.71
CA THR A 95 -7.92 4.86 13.42
C THR A 95 -8.47 3.44 13.33
N GLY A 96 -8.72 2.78 14.46
CA GLY A 96 -9.01 1.36 14.61
C GLY A 96 -10.47 1.01 14.88
N SER A 97 -11.35 2.01 15.05
CA SER A 97 -12.82 1.80 15.02
C SER A 97 -13.40 1.83 13.60
N SER A 98 -12.59 1.44 12.62
CA SER A 98 -13.03 1.03 11.30
C SER A 98 -12.06 -0.01 10.74
N GLU A 99 -12.24 -1.24 11.21
CA GLU A 99 -12.25 -2.39 10.29
C GLU A 99 -13.46 -2.26 9.35
N SER A 100 -13.46 -1.19 8.57
CA SER A 100 -14.15 -1.08 7.30
C SER A 100 -13.25 -0.22 6.42
N ILE A 101 -12.46 -0.93 5.63
CA ILE A 101 -11.69 -0.49 4.46
C ILE A 101 -12.29 0.80 3.87
N ASN A 102 -11.66 1.94 4.15
CA ASN A 102 -11.75 3.11 3.29
C ASN A 102 -10.66 4.12 3.64
N ASP A 103 -9.53 3.99 2.95
CA ASP A 103 -8.64 5.10 2.67
C ASP A 103 -9.46 6.29 2.16
N ASN A 104 -9.59 7.33 2.97
CA ASN A 104 -9.98 8.67 2.50
C ASN A 104 -8.77 9.36 1.84
N LYS A 105 -8.18 8.70 0.84
CA LYS A 105 -7.93 9.43 -0.40
C LYS A 105 -9.32 9.76 -0.94
N HIS A 106 -9.51 10.86 -1.64
CA HIS A 106 -10.65 11.00 -2.54
C HIS A 106 -10.50 9.93 -3.65
N VAL A 107 -10.70 8.66 -3.31
CA VAL A 107 -10.84 7.56 -4.23
C VAL A 107 -12.23 7.78 -4.75
N VAL A 108 -12.32 8.45 -5.90
CA VAL A 108 -13.39 8.16 -6.84
C VAL A 108 -13.50 6.64 -6.83
N ARG A 109 -14.57 6.10 -6.24
CA ARG A 109 -14.83 4.66 -6.24
C ARG A 109 -15.17 4.31 -7.68
N LEU A 110 -14.12 4.21 -8.47
CA LEU A 110 -14.15 3.66 -9.81
C LEU A 110 -14.77 2.26 -9.67
N PRO A 111 -15.62 1.84 -10.61
CA PRO A 111 -16.09 0.48 -10.67
C PRO A 111 -14.90 -0.45 -10.41
N LYS A 112 -15.07 -1.45 -9.53
CA LYS A 112 -14.02 -2.43 -9.24
C LYS A 112 -13.47 -2.92 -10.57
N LEU A 113 -12.20 -2.65 -10.84
CA LEU A 113 -11.58 -3.00 -12.11
C LEU A 113 -11.52 -4.52 -12.17
N THR A 114 -12.43 -5.12 -12.95
CA THR A 114 -12.50 -6.56 -13.10
C THR A 114 -11.53 -6.98 -14.19
N ILE A 115 -10.67 -7.94 -13.88
CA ILE A 115 -9.85 -8.58 -14.91
C ILE A 115 -10.82 -9.40 -15.78
N PRO A 116 -10.90 -9.15 -17.09
CA PRO A 116 -11.73 -9.95 -17.99
C PRO A 116 -11.19 -11.37 -18.07
N LYS A 117 -12.08 -12.36 -18.23
CA LYS A 117 -11.64 -13.74 -18.46
C LYS A 117 -10.95 -13.87 -19.80
N PHE A 118 -9.84 -14.60 -19.83
CA PHE A 118 -9.05 -14.85 -21.03
C PHE A 118 -9.38 -16.20 -21.65
N ASN A 119 -9.86 -16.18 -22.88
CA ASN A 119 -10.31 -17.36 -23.63
C ASN A 119 -9.21 -18.05 -24.46
N GLY A 120 -8.04 -17.43 -24.60
CA GLY A 120 -6.94 -17.95 -25.44
C GLY A 120 -6.73 -17.21 -26.76
N ASP A 121 -7.40 -16.08 -27.00
CA ASP A 121 -7.15 -15.26 -28.18
C ASP A 121 -5.85 -14.42 -28.00
N SER A 122 -4.87 -14.67 -28.86
CA SER A 122 -3.55 -14.01 -28.77
C SER A 122 -3.63 -12.48 -28.92
N LEU A 123 -4.64 -11.95 -29.63
CA LEU A 123 -4.85 -10.50 -29.76
C LEU A 123 -5.09 -9.82 -28.41
N TYR A 124 -5.75 -10.51 -27.48
CA TYR A 124 -6.11 -9.98 -26.17
C TYR A 124 -5.13 -10.38 -25.06
N TRP A 125 -4.12 -11.22 -25.37
CA TRP A 125 -3.16 -11.70 -24.38
C TRP A 125 -2.46 -10.57 -23.63
N ASN A 126 -1.94 -9.57 -24.34
CA ASN A 126 -1.21 -8.46 -23.70
C ASN A 126 -2.09 -7.66 -22.74
N SER A 127 -3.34 -7.39 -23.12
CA SER A 127 -4.29 -6.66 -22.28
C SER A 127 -4.63 -7.45 -21.01
N PHE A 128 -4.91 -8.74 -21.16
CA PHE A 128 -5.15 -9.65 -20.04
C PHE A 128 -3.93 -9.76 -19.13
N TRP A 129 -2.76 -10.09 -19.68
CA TRP A 129 -1.54 -10.32 -18.91
C TRP A 129 -1.10 -9.06 -18.16
N ASN A 130 -1.21 -7.87 -18.77
CA ASN A 130 -0.90 -6.62 -18.08
C ASN A 130 -1.82 -6.40 -16.87
N SER A 131 -3.12 -6.62 -17.04
CA SER A 131 -4.11 -6.47 -15.97
C SER A 131 -3.89 -7.49 -14.85
N PHE A 132 -3.68 -8.76 -15.20
CA PHE A 132 -3.38 -9.83 -14.26
C PHE A 132 -2.04 -9.62 -13.54
N ARG A 133 -1.02 -9.14 -14.26
CA ARG A 133 0.32 -8.93 -13.71
C ARG A 133 0.30 -7.89 -12.60
N VAL A 134 -0.33 -6.74 -12.86
CA VAL A 134 -0.42 -5.64 -11.90
C VAL A 134 -1.26 -6.02 -10.69
N ALA A 135 -2.39 -6.69 -10.91
CA ALA A 135 -3.33 -7.01 -9.82
C ALA A 135 -2.89 -8.20 -8.95
N ILE A 136 -2.28 -9.22 -9.54
CA ILE A 136 -2.08 -10.54 -8.89
C ILE A 136 -0.62 -10.99 -8.94
N HIS A 137 0.02 -11.02 -10.11
CA HIS A 137 1.38 -11.58 -10.25
C HIS A 137 2.41 -10.83 -9.39
N ASN A 138 2.39 -9.49 -9.46
CA ASN A 138 3.32 -8.63 -8.72
C ASN A 138 2.95 -8.43 -7.24
N ASN A 139 1.82 -8.96 -6.80
CA ASN A 139 1.38 -8.83 -5.41
C ASN A 139 2.23 -9.75 -4.51
N THR A 140 2.99 -9.17 -3.58
CA THR A 140 3.87 -9.91 -2.66
C THR A 140 3.12 -10.53 -1.48
N SER A 141 1.87 -10.13 -1.24
CA SER A 141 1.03 -10.68 -0.17
C SER A 141 0.38 -12.02 -0.54
N LEU A 142 0.45 -12.43 -1.81
CA LEU A 142 -0.09 -13.70 -2.30
C LEU A 142 1.04 -14.70 -2.55
N SER A 143 0.87 -15.94 -2.07
CA SER A 143 1.70 -17.10 -2.42
C SER A 143 1.53 -17.48 -3.90
N LYS A 144 2.47 -18.23 -4.49
CA LYS A 144 2.31 -18.65 -5.89
C LYS A 144 1.13 -19.61 -6.07
N VAL A 145 0.83 -20.44 -5.06
CA VAL A 145 -0.36 -21.32 -5.06
C VAL A 145 -1.65 -20.49 -5.15
N GLU A 146 -1.77 -19.40 -4.38
CA GLU A 146 -2.92 -18.48 -4.47
C GLU A 146 -2.97 -17.78 -5.82
N LYS A 147 -1.82 -17.28 -6.32
CA LYS A 147 -1.73 -16.68 -7.66
C LYS A 147 -2.14 -17.65 -8.75
N PHE A 148 -1.82 -18.93 -8.63
CA PHE A 148 -2.21 -19.96 -9.58
C PHE A 148 -3.73 -20.22 -9.52
N ASN A 149 -4.32 -20.33 -8.33
CA ASN A 149 -5.78 -20.43 -8.19
C ASN A 149 -6.50 -19.27 -8.87
N TYR A 150 -6.03 -18.04 -8.63
CA TYR A 150 -6.57 -16.87 -9.32
C TYR A 150 -6.37 -16.97 -10.84
N LEU A 151 -5.16 -17.26 -11.31
CA LEU A 151 -4.86 -17.43 -12.73
C LEU A 151 -5.85 -18.39 -13.39
N ARG A 152 -6.03 -19.59 -12.81
CA ARG A 152 -6.97 -20.60 -13.33
C ARG A 152 -8.40 -20.09 -13.39
N SER A 153 -8.87 -19.33 -12.39
CA SER A 153 -10.23 -18.76 -12.37
C SER A 153 -10.50 -17.73 -13.48
N TYR A 154 -9.45 -17.04 -13.94
CA TYR A 154 -9.53 -16.03 -14.99
C TYR A 154 -9.29 -16.60 -16.39
N LEU A 155 -8.93 -17.87 -16.53
CA LEU A 155 -8.75 -18.55 -17.81
C LEU A 155 -10.03 -19.29 -18.21
N SER A 156 -10.31 -19.33 -19.51
CA SER A 156 -11.42 -20.07 -20.09
C SER A 156 -11.01 -20.71 -21.43
N ALA A 157 -11.83 -21.64 -21.91
CA ALA A 157 -11.68 -22.29 -23.22
C ALA A 157 -10.25 -22.76 -23.53
N ASN A 158 -9.63 -22.25 -24.60
CA ASN A 158 -8.32 -22.67 -25.08
C ASN A 158 -7.20 -22.34 -24.08
N ALA A 159 -7.33 -21.24 -23.35
CA ALA A 159 -6.34 -20.85 -22.35
C ALA A 159 -6.38 -21.76 -21.13
N LEU A 160 -7.58 -22.16 -20.68
CA LEU A 160 -7.73 -23.11 -19.57
C LEU A 160 -7.24 -24.51 -19.97
N SER A 161 -7.58 -24.95 -21.18
CA SER A 161 -7.12 -26.24 -21.73
C SER A 161 -5.59 -26.32 -21.83
N ALA A 162 -4.90 -25.19 -21.99
CA ALA A 162 -3.44 -25.15 -22.04
C ALA A 162 -2.76 -25.51 -20.72
N ILE A 163 -3.47 -25.37 -19.59
CA ILE A 163 -2.92 -25.52 -18.25
C ILE A 163 -3.60 -26.63 -17.43
N GLU A 164 -4.58 -27.31 -18.01
CA GLU A 164 -5.43 -28.29 -17.32
C GLU A 164 -4.64 -29.50 -16.79
N GLY A 165 -3.54 -29.85 -17.44
CA GLY A 165 -2.65 -30.93 -17.01
C GLY A 165 -1.73 -30.60 -15.82
N PHE A 166 -1.72 -29.36 -15.34
CA PHE A 166 -0.87 -28.93 -14.23
C PHE A 166 -1.62 -28.96 -12.91
N SER A 167 -1.01 -29.55 -11.88
CA SER A 167 -1.51 -29.45 -10.51
C SER A 167 -1.23 -28.07 -9.95
N ILE A 168 -2.16 -27.55 -9.14
CA ILE A 168 -2.02 -26.25 -8.50
C ILE A 168 -0.98 -26.37 -7.39
N SER A 169 0.26 -26.01 -7.70
CA SER A 169 1.40 -26.04 -6.78
C SER A 169 2.33 -24.84 -7.00
N ASP A 170 3.22 -24.58 -6.05
CA ASP A 170 4.16 -23.46 -6.12
C ASP A 170 5.18 -23.67 -7.25
N GLU A 171 5.64 -24.91 -7.42
CA GLU A 171 6.64 -25.30 -8.41
C GLU A 171 6.12 -25.15 -9.85
N ASN A 172 4.82 -25.38 -10.03
CA ASN A 172 4.19 -25.36 -11.35
C ASN A 172 3.79 -23.96 -11.81
N TYR A 173 3.66 -22.98 -10.90
CA TYR A 173 3.14 -21.66 -11.25
C TYR A 173 3.98 -20.94 -12.31
N ASP A 174 5.29 -20.87 -12.12
CA ASP A 174 6.19 -20.16 -13.04
C ASP A 174 6.21 -20.83 -14.42
N SER A 175 6.20 -22.18 -14.44
CA SER A 175 6.11 -22.98 -15.66
C SER A 175 4.80 -22.73 -16.43
N VAL A 176 3.69 -22.64 -15.71
CA VAL A 176 2.36 -22.38 -16.31
C VAL A 176 2.29 -20.98 -16.91
N VAL A 177 2.83 -19.97 -16.23
CA VAL A 177 2.92 -18.61 -16.75
C VAL A 177 3.75 -18.57 -18.04
N GLU A 178 4.89 -19.26 -18.05
CA GLU A 178 5.76 -19.35 -19.22
C GLU A 178 5.05 -20.03 -20.41
N ILE A 179 4.35 -21.14 -20.18
CA ILE A 179 3.58 -21.84 -21.21
C ILE A 179 2.51 -20.94 -21.83
N LEU A 180 1.74 -20.22 -20.99
CA LEU A 180 0.73 -19.30 -21.49
C LEU A 180 1.35 -18.15 -22.30
N ASN A 181 2.48 -17.61 -21.84
CA ASN A 181 3.20 -16.56 -22.55
C ASN A 181 3.78 -17.06 -23.89
N ASN A 182 4.34 -18.27 -23.92
CA ASN A 182 4.86 -18.88 -25.14
C ASN A 182 3.75 -19.23 -26.14
N ARG A 183 2.57 -19.61 -25.65
CA ARG A 183 1.45 -20.01 -26.51
C ARG A 183 0.69 -18.81 -27.07
N PHE A 184 0.44 -17.78 -26.25
CA PHE A 184 -0.45 -16.67 -26.59
C PHE A 184 0.24 -15.29 -26.66
N GLY A 185 1.44 -15.15 -26.07
CA GLY A 185 2.18 -13.90 -25.99
C GLY A 185 3.31 -13.72 -27.01
N ARG A 186 3.50 -14.67 -27.91
CA ARG A 186 4.49 -14.53 -28.99
C ARG A 186 4.11 -13.40 -29.92
N ARG A 187 5.02 -12.42 -30.07
CA ARG A 187 4.85 -11.26 -30.96
C ARG A 187 4.55 -11.70 -32.39
N ASP A 188 5.19 -12.74 -32.88
CA ASP A 188 5.01 -13.24 -34.26
C ASP A 188 3.57 -13.70 -34.50
N ILE A 189 2.97 -14.40 -33.52
CA ILE A 189 1.56 -14.83 -33.60
C ILE A 189 0.62 -13.65 -33.59
N ILE A 190 0.89 -12.66 -32.74
CA ILE A 190 0.08 -11.45 -32.61
C ILE A 190 0.12 -10.65 -33.92
N ILE A 191 1.32 -10.45 -34.48
CA ILE A 191 1.50 -9.79 -35.79
C ILE A 191 0.76 -10.56 -36.88
N HIS A 192 0.90 -11.89 -36.94
CA HIS A 192 0.18 -12.73 -37.90
C HIS A 192 -1.34 -12.64 -37.72
N ALA A 193 -1.84 -12.54 -36.49
CA ALA A 193 -3.27 -12.38 -36.22
C ALA A 193 -3.79 -11.02 -36.72
N HIS A 194 -3.06 -9.93 -36.47
CA HIS A 194 -3.38 -8.61 -37.01
C HIS A 194 -3.34 -8.60 -38.55
N MET A 195 -2.29 -9.16 -39.15
CA MET A 195 -2.15 -9.26 -40.60
C MET A 195 -3.28 -10.08 -41.23
N ASN A 196 -3.64 -11.23 -40.65
CA ASN A 196 -4.79 -12.00 -41.10
C ASN A 196 -6.10 -11.21 -41.00
N LYS A 197 -6.28 -10.42 -39.94
CA LYS A 197 -7.47 -9.59 -39.78
C LYS A 197 -7.56 -8.49 -40.84
N LEU A 198 -6.43 -7.87 -41.18
CA LEU A 198 -6.33 -6.88 -42.26
C LEU A 198 -6.58 -7.51 -43.64
N LEU A 199 -5.98 -8.68 -43.91
CA LEU A 199 -6.13 -9.38 -45.20
C LEU A 199 -7.55 -9.93 -45.42
N ASN A 200 -8.26 -10.25 -44.34
CA ASN A 200 -9.63 -10.76 -44.39
C ASN A 200 -10.70 -9.67 -44.18
N LEU A 201 -10.36 -8.39 -44.32
CA LEU A 201 -11.35 -7.31 -44.26
C LEU A 201 -12.37 -7.46 -45.38
N ALA A 202 -13.65 -7.28 -45.04
CA ALA A 202 -14.74 -7.37 -46.00
C ALA A 202 -14.60 -6.26 -47.05
N PRO A 203 -14.51 -6.59 -48.35
CA PRO A 203 -14.40 -5.60 -49.40
C PRO A 203 -15.69 -4.77 -49.51
N VAL A 204 -15.53 -3.45 -49.66
CA VAL A 204 -16.64 -2.55 -49.94
C VAL A 204 -16.79 -2.40 -51.44
N HIS A 205 -17.78 -3.10 -52.01
CA HIS A 205 -18.00 -3.12 -53.47
C HIS A 205 -18.75 -1.90 -54.01
N ARG A 206 -19.35 -1.10 -53.14
CA ARG A 206 -20.25 0.01 -53.47
C ARG A 206 -19.74 1.29 -52.85
N SER A 207 -19.32 2.25 -53.68
CA SER A 207 -18.79 3.54 -53.23
C SER A 207 -19.84 4.45 -52.60
N ASP A 208 -21.13 4.17 -52.83
CA ASP A 208 -22.28 4.83 -52.24
C ASP A 208 -22.68 4.26 -50.86
N ASP A 209 -22.10 3.12 -50.45
CA ASP A 209 -22.36 2.50 -49.15
C ASP A 209 -21.43 3.10 -48.07
N ILE A 210 -21.76 4.34 -47.69
CA ILE A 210 -21.00 5.15 -46.72
C ILE A 210 -20.87 4.44 -45.36
N VAL A 211 -21.86 3.62 -44.97
CA VAL A 211 -21.85 2.88 -43.71
C VAL A 211 -20.75 1.82 -43.70
N LYS A 212 -20.62 1.05 -44.78
CA LYS A 212 -19.55 0.04 -44.90
C LYS A 212 -18.17 0.68 -45.05
N LEU A 213 -18.06 1.80 -45.75
CA LEU A 213 -16.83 2.60 -45.83
C LEU A 213 -16.38 3.09 -44.45
N ARG A 214 -17.30 3.61 -43.64
CA ARG A 214 -17.01 4.02 -42.25
C ARG A 214 -16.58 2.82 -41.40
N HIS A 215 -17.31 1.71 -41.46
CA HIS A 215 -16.94 0.51 -40.70
C HIS A 215 -15.55 -0.02 -41.10
N LEU A 216 -15.20 0.02 -42.39
CA LEU A 216 -13.88 -0.37 -42.87
C LEU A 216 -12.79 0.56 -42.32
N TYR A 217 -13.03 1.87 -42.35
CA TYR A 217 -12.12 2.87 -41.75
C TYR A 217 -11.93 2.63 -40.25
N ASP A 218 -13.03 2.50 -39.49
CA ASP A 218 -12.99 2.28 -38.05
C ASP A 218 -12.26 0.97 -37.70
N THR A 219 -12.40 -0.07 -38.54
CA THR A 219 -11.71 -1.35 -38.34
C THR A 219 -10.20 -1.24 -38.60
N LEU A 220 -9.79 -0.43 -39.59
CA LEU A 220 -8.38 -0.16 -39.89
C LEU A 220 -7.70 0.68 -38.81
N GLU A 221 -8.40 1.65 -38.24
CA GLU A 221 -7.87 2.54 -37.19
C GLU A 221 -7.51 1.80 -35.89
N ILE A 222 -8.14 0.64 -35.63
CA ILE A 222 -7.98 -0.15 -34.40
C ILE A 222 -6.96 -1.30 -34.59
N GLN A 223 -6.39 -1.49 -35.78
CA GLN A 223 -5.34 -2.49 -36.03
C GLN A 223 -3.94 -1.90 -35.92
#